data_AF-A0AAV3S4S3-F1
#
_entry.id   AF-A0AAV3S4S3-F1
#
_cell.length_a   1.000
_cell.length_b   1.000
_cell.length_c   1.000
_cell.angle_alpha   90.00
_cell.angle_beta   90.00
_cell.angle_gamma   90.00
#
_symmetry.space_group_name_H-M   'P 1'
#
loop_
_entity.id
_entity.type
_entity.pdbx_description
1 polymer ?
#
loop_
_entity_poly.entity_id
_entity_poly.type
_entity_poly.pdbx_seq_one_letter_code
_entity_poly.pdbx_strand_id
1 'polypeptide(L)'
;MSTLPALFPAPAFVGLPGGMELLVILLLAVCVFGIPTLLLLGGGGYLFARSSRRDERLKELEREVDTLRERVDESDGSSEDGRDGEEDRDATPTRKDDR
;
A
#
# COMPACT_ATOMS: atom_id res chain seq x y z
N MET A 1 44.35 -47.08 -58.15
CA MET A 1 44.09 -45.87 -57.34
C MET A 1 42.58 -45.80 -57.12
N SER A 2 42.10 -46.29 -55.99
CA SER A 2 40.67 -46.21 -55.64
C SER A 2 40.49 -45.13 -54.58
N THR A 3 39.88 -44.02 -54.96
CA THR A 3 39.47 -42.95 -54.05
C THR A 3 38.14 -43.34 -53.40
N LEU A 4 38.17 -43.67 -52.12
CA LEU A 4 36.96 -43.84 -51.30
C LEU A 4 36.33 -42.46 -51.05
N PRO A 5 35.01 -42.26 -51.25
CA PRO A 5 34.37 -41.02 -50.86
C PRO A 5 34.32 -40.93 -49.33
N ALA A 6 34.88 -39.85 -48.80
CA ALA A 6 34.79 -39.50 -47.40
C ALA A 6 33.32 -39.19 -47.06
N LEU A 7 32.61 -40.17 -46.53
CA LEU A 7 31.31 -39.98 -45.88
C LEU A 7 31.59 -39.41 -44.49
N PHE A 8 31.87 -38.11 -44.40
CA PHE A 8 31.84 -37.40 -43.12
C PHE A 8 30.38 -37.20 -42.71
N PRO A 9 29.87 -37.88 -41.67
CA PRO A 9 28.56 -37.54 -41.14
C PRO A 9 28.64 -36.13 -40.56
N ALA A 10 27.76 -35.25 -41.03
CA ALA A 10 27.58 -33.92 -40.42
C ALA A 10 27.31 -34.09 -38.92
N PRO A 11 27.86 -33.24 -38.04
CA PRO A 11 27.61 -33.34 -36.60
C PRO A 11 26.13 -33.05 -36.33
N ALA A 12 25.37 -34.06 -35.93
CA ALA A 12 23.92 -33.99 -35.82
C ALA A 12 23.43 -33.08 -34.67
N PHE A 13 24.29 -32.67 -33.74
CA PHE A 13 23.89 -31.83 -32.60
C PHE A 13 25.06 -30.96 -32.15
N VAL A 14 25.09 -29.72 -32.62
CA VAL A 14 25.89 -28.65 -32.01
C VAL A 14 24.93 -27.71 -31.32
N GLY A 15 24.81 -27.86 -30.00
CA GLY A 15 24.39 -26.76 -29.12
C GLY A 15 23.06 -26.89 -28.38
N LEU A 16 22.11 -27.73 -28.82
CA LEU A 16 20.86 -27.94 -28.07
C LEU A 16 20.80 -29.33 -27.43
N PRO A 17 20.60 -29.41 -26.10
CA PRO A 17 20.41 -30.66 -25.39
C PRO A 17 19.14 -31.40 -25.86
N GLY A 18 19.21 -32.73 -25.89
CA GLY A 18 18.14 -33.62 -26.34
C GLY A 18 16.97 -33.73 -25.36
N GLY A 19 15.94 -34.52 -25.73
CA GLY A 19 14.66 -34.58 -25.01
C GLY A 19 14.77 -34.85 -23.50
N MET A 20 15.61 -35.82 -23.07
CA MET A 20 15.79 -36.14 -21.65
C MET A 20 16.48 -35.00 -20.88
N GLU A 21 17.47 -34.36 -21.49
CA GLU A 21 18.20 -33.25 -20.89
C GLU A 21 17.30 -32.00 -20.78
N LEU A 22 16.40 -31.80 -21.75
CA LEU A 22 15.40 -30.74 -21.70
C LEU A 22 14.39 -30.94 -20.56
N LEU A 23 14.01 -32.18 -20.25
CA LEU A 23 13.20 -32.48 -19.06
C LEU A 23 13.92 -32.12 -17.76
N VAL A 24 15.23 -32.39 -17.67
CA VAL A 24 16.04 -32.02 -16.50
C VAL A 24 16.17 -30.51 -16.39
N ILE A 25 16.43 -29.81 -17.49
CA ILE A 25 16.51 -28.33 -17.52
C ILE A 25 15.16 -27.71 -17.18
N LEU A 26 14.06 -28.26 -17.69
CA LEU A 26 12.70 -27.82 -17.36
C LEU A 26 12.42 -28.01 -15.87
N LEU A 27 12.80 -29.15 -15.29
CA LEU A 27 12.66 -29.42 -13.86
C LEU A 27 13.47 -28.40 -13.04
N LEU A 28 14.72 -28.13 -13.42
CA LEU A 28 15.57 -27.11 -12.80
C LEU A 28 14.95 -25.71 -12.93
N ALA A 29 14.42 -25.35 -14.09
CA ALA A 29 13.76 -24.07 -14.30
C ALA A 29 12.51 -23.94 -13.42
N VAL A 30 11.73 -25.00 -13.25
CA VAL A 30 10.57 -25.00 -12.33
C VAL A 30 11.02 -24.93 -10.87
N CYS A 31 12.12 -25.57 -10.48
CA CYS A 31 12.64 -25.45 -9.12
C CYS A 31 13.15 -24.04 -8.82
N VAL A 32 13.94 -23.45 -9.74
CA VAL A 32 14.61 -22.15 -9.54
C VAL A 32 13.65 -20.99 -9.76
N PHE A 33 12.78 -21.06 -10.77
CA PHE A 33 11.85 -19.99 -11.09
C PHE A 33 10.42 -20.34 -10.65
N GLY A 34 9.96 -21.56 -10.90
CA GLY A 34 8.59 -21.96 -10.56
C GLY A 34 8.27 -21.78 -9.09
N ILE A 35 9.05 -22.33 -8.16
CA ILE A 35 8.78 -22.22 -6.72
C ILE A 35 8.77 -20.75 -6.25
N PRO A 36 9.80 -19.92 -6.50
CA PRO A 36 9.78 -18.52 -6.07
C PRO A 36 8.65 -17.72 -6.72
N THR A 37 8.36 -17.96 -8.00
CA THR A 37 7.26 -17.26 -8.70
C THR A 37 5.90 -17.66 -8.13
N LEU A 38 5.71 -18.94 -7.80
CA LEU A 38 4.47 -19.43 -7.19
C LEU A 38 4.29 -18.89 -5.77
N LEU A 39 5.37 -18.80 -4.99
CA LEU A 39 5.34 -18.21 -3.65
C LEU A 39 5.08 -16.70 -3.71
N LEU A 40 5.72 -15.99 -4.65
CA LEU A 40 5.56 -14.55 -4.79
C LEU A 40 4.16 -14.19 -5.29
N LEU A 41 3.67 -14.92 -6.30
CA LEU A 41 2.36 -14.67 -6.88
C LEU A 41 1.23 -15.17 -5.96
N GLY A 42 1.38 -16.37 -5.39
CA GLY A 42 0.40 -16.96 -4.48
C GLY A 42 0.41 -16.28 -3.11
N GLY A 43 1.59 -16.10 -2.51
CA GLY A 43 1.75 -15.42 -1.22
C GLY A 43 1.47 -13.93 -1.30
N GLY A 44 2.01 -13.25 -2.31
CA GLY A 44 1.73 -11.83 -2.55
C GLY A 44 0.26 -11.59 -2.89
N GLY A 45 -0.33 -12.40 -3.76
CA GLY A 45 -1.76 -12.34 -4.08
C GLY A 45 -2.65 -12.62 -2.87
N TYR A 46 -2.28 -13.61 -2.03
CA TYR A 46 -3.02 -13.93 -0.80
C TYR A 46 -2.93 -12.81 0.24
N LEU A 47 -1.74 -12.26 0.48
CA LEU A 47 -1.56 -11.10 1.38
C LEU A 47 -2.28 -9.86 0.85
N PHE A 48 -2.23 -9.62 -0.45
CA PHE A 48 -2.91 -8.49 -1.08
C PHE A 48 -4.43 -8.62 -0.99
N ALA A 49 -4.99 -9.79 -1.31
CA ALA A 49 -6.42 -10.05 -1.15
C ALA A 49 -6.88 -9.96 0.32
N ARG A 50 -6.02 -10.37 1.25
CA ARG A 50 -6.22 -10.20 2.70
C ARG A 50 -6.17 -8.73 3.11
N SER A 51 -5.26 -7.95 2.52
CA SER A 51 -5.11 -6.51 2.78
C SER A 51 -6.30 -5.72 2.25
N SER A 52 -6.76 -5.97 1.02
CA SER A 52 -7.91 -5.25 0.47
C SER A 52 -9.15 -5.34 1.37
N ARG A 53 -9.39 -6.50 2.01
CA ARG A 53 -10.49 -6.65 3.00
C ARG A 53 -10.29 -5.85 4.29
N ARG A 54 -9.05 -5.55 4.68
CA ARG A 54 -8.74 -4.66 5.81
C ARG A 54 -8.83 -3.20 5.39
N ASP A 55 -8.36 -2.88 4.19
CA ASP A 55 -8.37 -1.53 3.62
C ASP A 55 -9.80 -1.03 3.40
N GLU A 56 -10.75 -1.92 3.06
CA GLU A 56 -12.18 -1.61 3.02
C GLU A 56 -12.73 -1.11 4.36
N ARG A 57 -12.35 -1.74 5.48
CA ARG A 57 -12.77 -1.29 6.83
C ARG A 57 -12.11 0.00 7.25
N LEU A 58 -10.86 0.22 6.83
CA LEU A 58 -10.13 1.44 7.13
C LEU A 58 -10.75 2.66 6.42
N LYS A 59 -11.16 2.49 5.15
CA LYS A 59 -11.86 3.54 4.39
C LYS A 59 -13.24 3.89 4.95
N GLU A 60 -13.92 2.93 5.57
CA GLU A 60 -15.19 3.18 6.27
C GLU A 60 -14.96 4.01 7.53
N LEU A 61 -13.95 3.67 8.34
CA LEU A 61 -13.56 4.45 9.52
C LEU A 61 -13.09 5.87 9.18
N GLU A 62 -12.36 6.06 8.08
CA GLU A 62 -11.87 7.37 7.67
C GLU A 62 -13.03 8.32 7.30
N ARG A 63 -14.11 7.78 6.70
CA ARG A 63 -15.34 8.55 6.44
C ARG A 63 -16.12 8.90 7.70
N GLU A 64 -16.19 7.98 8.66
CA GLU A 64 -16.85 8.26 9.95
C GLU A 64 -16.11 9.34 10.74
N VAL A 65 -14.77 9.32 10.74
CA VAL A 65 -13.95 10.34 11.40
C VAL A 65 -14.13 11.71 10.77
N ASP A 66 -14.14 11.81 9.44
CA ASP A 66 -14.41 13.08 8.75
C ASP A 66 -15.79 13.65 9.11
N THR A 67 -16.81 12.79 9.15
CA THR A 67 -18.17 13.18 9.54
C THR A 67 -18.24 13.63 11.00
N LEU A 68 -17.51 12.96 11.89
CA LEU A 68 -17.44 13.35 13.32
C LEU A 68 -16.72 14.68 13.48
N ARG A 69 -15.66 14.91 12.72
CA ARG A 69 -14.86 16.13 12.78
C ARG A 69 -15.65 17.34 12.28
N GLU A 70 -16.41 17.19 11.20
CA GLU A 70 -17.31 18.22 10.68
C GLU A 70 -18.40 18.60 11.69
N ARG A 71 -18.98 17.62 12.39
CA ARG A 71 -19.99 17.89 13.46
C ARG A 71 -19.41 18.57 14.69
N VAL A 72 -18.16 18.27 15.05
CA VAL A 72 -17.47 18.93 16.17
C VAL A 72 -17.13 20.37 15.79
N ASP A 73 -16.63 20.61 14.59
CA ASP A 73 -16.32 21.95 14.08
C ASP A 73 -17.58 22.83 13.96
N GLU A 74 -18.71 22.25 13.54
CA GLU A 74 -20.01 22.92 13.49
C GLU A 74 -20.58 23.23 14.90
N SER A 75 -20.30 22.37 15.88
CA SER A 75 -20.72 22.57 17.27
C SER A 75 -19.86 23.61 18.00
N ASP A 76 -18.56 23.64 17.75
CA ASP A 76 -17.63 24.60 18.35
C ASP A 76 -17.77 25.98 17.69
N GLY A 77 -18.00 26.06 16.37
CA GLY A 77 -18.27 27.32 15.66
C GLY A 77 -19.62 27.98 15.96
N SER A 78 -20.54 27.27 16.63
CA SER A 78 -21.85 27.79 17.06
C SER A 78 -21.85 28.39 18.47
N SER A 79 -20.71 28.30 19.19
CA SER A 79 -20.60 28.73 20.60
C SER A 79 -19.87 30.08 20.80
N GLU A 80 -19.41 30.74 19.74
CA GLU A 80 -18.72 32.05 19.81
C GLU A 80 -19.58 33.25 19.35
N ASP A 81 -20.84 33.34 19.80
CA ASP A 81 -21.59 34.61 19.69
C ASP A 81 -22.56 34.82 20.86
N GLY A 82 -22.05 34.76 22.10
CA GLY A 82 -22.92 34.81 23.27
C GLY A 82 -22.26 35.10 24.61
N ARG A 83 -22.05 36.41 24.87
CA ARG A 83 -22.14 37.08 26.18
C ARG A 83 -20.96 36.97 27.17
N ASP A 84 -20.15 38.03 27.16
CA ASP A 84 -19.62 38.66 28.38
C ASP A 84 -19.79 40.19 28.16
N GLY A 85 -20.41 41.02 28.98
CA GLY A 85 -20.92 40.94 30.33
C GLY A 85 -21.03 42.40 30.78
N GLU A 86 -22.26 42.93 30.81
CA GLU A 86 -22.56 44.30 31.25
C GLU A 86 -22.25 44.43 32.73
N GLU A 87 -21.14 45.09 33.07
CA GLU A 87 -20.77 45.42 34.44
C GLU A 87 -21.35 46.79 34.82
N ASP A 88 -22.60 46.73 35.28
CA ASP A 88 -23.28 47.74 36.07
C ASP A 88 -22.60 47.89 37.44
N ARG A 89 -22.13 49.11 37.80
CA ARG A 89 -22.44 49.83 39.06
C ARG A 89 -21.48 50.98 39.37
N ASP A 90 -22.06 52.17 39.30
CA ASP A 90 -22.17 53.21 40.33
C ASP A 90 -21.30 53.16 41.62
N ALA A 91 -20.95 54.38 42.09
CA ALA A 91 -20.19 54.81 43.28
C ALA A 91 -18.64 54.85 43.13
N THR A 92 -17.92 55.98 43.25
CA THR A 92 -18.09 57.16 44.13
C THR A 92 -17.19 58.31 43.64
N PRO A 93 -17.58 59.60 43.69
CA PRO A 93 -16.68 60.69 43.34
C PRO A 93 -15.73 60.98 44.50
N THR A 94 -14.44 60.72 44.34
CA THR A 94 -13.42 61.14 45.31
C THR A 94 -13.07 62.61 45.06
N ARG A 95 -13.93 63.51 45.56
CA ARG A 95 -13.59 64.92 45.77
C ARG A 95 -13.33 65.18 47.26
N LYS A 96 -12.07 65.44 47.58
CA LYS A 96 -11.56 66.24 48.72
C LYS A 96 -10.09 66.51 48.36
N ASP A 97 -9.64 67.69 47.93
CA ASP A 97 -9.75 69.02 48.55
C ASP A 97 -9.62 68.93 50.08
N ASP A 98 -8.40 69.03 50.60
CA ASP A 98 -8.09 69.73 51.87
C ASP A 98 -6.56 69.91 52.04
N ARG A 99 -6.13 71.15 51.73
CA ARG A 99 -5.20 72.06 52.42
C ARG A 99 -3.91 71.55 53.08
#